data_AF-A0A3Q2PXK6-F1
#
_entry.id   AF-A0A3Q2PXK6-F1
#
_cell.length_a   1.000
_cell.length_b   1.000
_cell.length_c   1.000
_cell.angle_alpha   90.00
_cell.angle_beta   90.00
_cell.angle_gamma   90.00
#
_symmetry.space_group_name_H-M   'P 1'
#
loop_
_entity.id
_entity.type
_entity.pdbx_description
1 polymer ?
#
loop_
_entity_poly.entity_id
_entity_poly.type
_entity_poly.pdbx_seq_one_letter_code
_entity_poly.pdbx_strand_id
1 'polypeptide(L)'
;EVSQDDCCQNPGYGYEAEDGSCHSCGPPTWSPWSSWSYCNVLCGEGVKQRRRKCHGIGECEGPDEKLETDQEPCEASNKCPVHGSWSTWTAWSQCSGSCISDTNVPSRERQRACSSPAPSTDTVPPGNQCPGDAFERQDCSELPNCPVDGNWGYWFPPGPCSVTCGEGLHTQSSVCKSPCPGKPQTHTY
;
A
#
# COMPACT_ATOMS: atom_id res chain seq x y z
N GLU A 1 31.71 -24.40 45.41
CA GLU A 1 30.87 -23.20 45.30
C GLU A 1 30.98 -22.47 46.62
N VAL A 2 31.28 -21.16 46.57
CA VAL A 2 31.42 -20.31 47.76
C VAL A 2 30.08 -19.61 47.96
N SER A 3 29.52 -19.67 49.17
CA SER A 3 28.17 -19.20 49.48
C SER A 3 28.15 -17.71 49.82
N GLN A 4 26.98 -17.07 49.75
CA GLN A 4 26.83 -15.65 50.13
C GLN A 4 27.26 -15.38 51.59
N ASP A 5 27.12 -16.36 52.48
CA ASP A 5 27.51 -16.24 53.90
C ASP A 5 29.04 -16.08 54.09
N ASP A 6 29.83 -16.54 53.11
CA ASP A 6 31.29 -16.38 53.12
C ASP A 6 31.71 -14.90 52.91
N CYS A 7 30.81 -14.06 52.36
CA CYS A 7 31.04 -12.62 52.27
C CYS A 7 31.25 -11.94 53.62
N CYS A 8 30.62 -12.44 54.69
CA CYS A 8 30.80 -11.92 56.04
C CYS A 8 32.19 -12.21 56.61
N GLN A 9 32.87 -13.24 56.08
CA GLN A 9 34.20 -13.65 56.55
C GLN A 9 35.32 -12.92 55.80
N ASN A 10 35.07 -12.45 54.57
CA ASN A 10 36.01 -11.60 53.83
C ASN A 10 35.27 -10.64 52.87
N PRO A 11 35.03 -9.38 53.29
CA PRO A 11 34.28 -8.40 52.49
C PRO A 11 35.01 -7.97 51.19
N GLY A 12 36.30 -8.28 51.05
CA GLY A 12 37.08 -7.98 49.84
C GLY A 12 36.96 -9.04 48.74
N TYR A 13 36.26 -10.15 48.99
CA TYR A 13 36.13 -11.27 48.05
C TYR A 13 34.79 -11.23 47.29
N GLY A 14 34.52 -12.23 46.45
CA GLY A 14 33.25 -12.39 45.74
C GLY A 14 32.75 -13.85 45.81
N TYR A 15 31.46 -14.06 45.59
CA TYR A 15 30.82 -15.38 45.60
C TYR A 15 30.12 -15.64 44.26
N GLU A 16 29.89 -16.91 43.94
CA GLU A 16 29.13 -17.32 42.75
C GLU A 16 27.69 -17.61 43.17
N ALA A 17 26.73 -16.95 42.53
CA ALA A 17 25.32 -17.22 42.75
C ALA A 17 24.88 -18.51 42.03
N GLU A 18 23.71 -19.03 42.36
CA GLU A 18 23.19 -20.29 41.80
C GLU A 18 23.00 -20.26 40.27
N ASP A 19 22.93 -19.06 39.68
CA ASP A 19 22.87 -18.84 38.22
C ASP A 19 24.26 -18.80 37.54
N GLY A 20 25.34 -18.99 38.30
CA GLY A 20 26.73 -18.89 37.84
C GLY A 20 27.27 -17.45 37.76
N SER A 21 26.52 -16.45 38.22
CA SER A 21 26.95 -15.06 38.25
C SER A 21 27.93 -14.80 39.40
N CYS A 22 29.04 -14.11 39.15
CA CYS A 22 29.96 -13.68 40.21
C CYS A 22 29.52 -12.33 40.81
N HIS A 23 29.38 -12.30 42.13
CA HIS A 23 28.95 -11.15 42.92
C HIS A 23 30.05 -10.70 43.89
N SER A 24 30.29 -9.39 43.99
CA SER A 24 31.21 -8.82 44.97
C SER A 24 30.57 -8.75 46.35
N CYS A 25 31.34 -9.06 47.40
CA CYS A 25 30.94 -8.92 48.79
C CYS A 25 31.11 -7.50 49.35
N GLY A 26 31.62 -6.55 48.55
CA GLY A 26 31.83 -5.17 48.95
C GLY A 26 30.55 -4.31 48.97
N PRO A 27 30.65 -3.02 49.35
CA PRO A 27 29.54 -2.08 49.29
C PRO A 27 29.02 -1.91 47.85
N PRO A 28 27.76 -1.44 47.67
CA PRO A 28 27.18 -1.30 46.36
C PRO A 28 27.91 -0.19 45.59
N THR A 29 28.47 -0.53 44.43
CA THR A 29 29.20 0.40 43.57
C THR A 29 28.88 0.13 42.11
N TRP A 30 28.74 1.22 41.35
CA TRP A 30 28.61 1.14 39.91
C TRP A 30 29.92 0.71 39.27
N SER A 31 29.83 -0.21 38.30
CA SER A 31 30.94 -0.49 37.40
C SER A 31 31.29 0.76 36.57
N PRO A 32 32.50 0.83 35.99
CA PRO A 32 32.74 1.71 34.87
C PRO A 32 31.69 1.47 33.77
N TRP A 33 31.37 2.52 33.02
CA TRP A 33 30.57 2.38 31.82
C TRP A 33 31.27 1.49 30.81
N SER A 34 30.50 0.64 30.13
CA SER A 34 30.99 -0.05 28.93
C SER A 34 31.41 0.98 27.88
N SER A 35 32.22 0.53 26.91
CA SER A 35 32.36 1.26 25.66
C SER A 35 30.99 1.47 25.02
N TRP A 36 30.84 2.58 24.29
CA TRP A 36 29.68 2.82 23.46
C TRP A 36 29.54 1.71 22.41
N SER A 37 28.31 1.28 22.17
CA SER A 37 27.98 0.41 21.04
C SER A 37 28.23 1.13 19.72
N TYR A 38 28.24 0.36 18.63
CA TYR A 38 28.02 0.93 17.31
C TYR A 38 26.65 1.60 17.24
N CYS A 39 26.50 2.55 16.31
CA CYS A 39 25.22 3.16 16.01
C CYS A 39 24.22 2.08 15.59
N ASN A 40 23.00 2.14 16.09
CA ASN A 40 21.96 1.15 15.77
C ASN A 40 21.48 1.22 14.30
N VAL A 41 21.82 2.28 13.59
CA VAL A 41 21.55 2.47 12.16
C VAL A 41 22.83 2.36 11.33
N LEU A 42 22.68 1.92 10.07
CA LEU A 42 23.77 1.87 9.09
C LEU A 42 23.94 3.20 8.34
N CYS A 43 22.98 4.11 8.43
CA CYS A 43 22.91 5.36 7.71
C CYS A 43 22.12 6.40 8.52
N GLY A 44 22.40 7.69 8.32
CA GLY A 44 21.62 8.77 8.93
C GLY A 44 21.70 8.84 10.45
N GLU A 45 20.66 9.37 11.08
CA GLU A 45 20.58 9.54 12.53
C GLU A 45 20.13 8.25 13.23
N GLY A 46 20.83 7.91 14.31
CA GLY A 46 20.46 6.81 15.19
C GLY A 46 20.95 7.04 16.61
N VAL A 47 21.07 5.95 17.34
CA VAL A 47 21.43 5.96 18.76
C VAL A 47 22.50 4.90 19.03
N LYS A 48 23.50 5.28 19.80
CA LYS A 48 24.47 4.36 20.41
C LYS A 48 24.17 4.25 21.90
N GLN A 49 24.46 3.08 22.46
CA GLN A 49 24.13 2.77 23.85
C GLN A 49 25.37 2.29 24.59
N ARG A 50 25.44 2.57 25.89
CA ARG A 50 26.41 1.98 26.80
C ARG A 50 25.70 1.55 28.08
N ARG A 51 26.30 0.59 28.79
CA ARG A 51 25.68 0.01 30.00
C ARG A 51 26.69 -0.03 31.14
N ARG A 52 26.18 0.05 32.37
CA ARG A 52 26.94 -0.24 33.59
C ARG A 52 26.10 -1.08 34.53
N LYS A 53 26.75 -1.91 35.35
CA LYS A 53 26.08 -2.78 36.32
C LYS A 53 26.46 -2.35 37.73
N CYS A 54 25.50 -2.41 38.64
CA CYS A 54 25.74 -2.25 40.06
C CYS A 54 26.24 -3.58 40.63
N HIS A 55 27.40 -3.55 41.28
CA HIS A 55 27.99 -4.68 41.97
C HIS A 55 28.04 -4.41 43.47
N GLY A 56 28.12 -5.46 44.29
CA GLY A 56 28.15 -5.33 45.75
C GLY A 56 26.81 -5.65 46.42
N ILE A 57 26.83 -5.60 47.74
CA ILE A 57 25.69 -5.91 48.61
C ILE A 57 24.99 -4.60 49.00
N GLY A 58 23.70 -4.50 48.70
CA GLY A 58 22.88 -3.30 48.91
C GLY A 58 22.39 -2.69 47.60
N GLU A 59 21.92 -1.44 47.69
CA GLU A 59 21.35 -0.66 46.59
C GLU A 59 22.35 0.42 46.14
N CYS A 60 22.56 0.54 44.83
CA CYS A 60 23.28 1.68 44.27
C CYS A 60 22.37 2.91 44.21
N GLU A 61 22.94 4.11 44.25
CA GLU A 61 22.17 5.33 43.99
C GLU A 61 21.65 5.33 42.54
N GLY A 62 20.34 5.42 42.37
CA GLY A 62 19.70 5.43 41.05
C GLY A 62 18.41 4.61 41.00
N PRO A 63 17.94 4.24 39.79
CA PRO A 63 16.78 3.38 39.63
C PRO A 63 16.99 2.01 40.31
N ASP A 64 15.90 1.37 40.74
CA ASP A 64 15.90 0.06 41.44
C ASP A 64 16.52 -1.09 40.62
N GLU A 65 16.86 -0.84 39.35
CA GLU A 65 17.54 -1.78 38.49
C GLU A 65 19.06 -1.72 38.71
N LYS A 66 19.68 -2.86 39.03
CA LYS A 66 21.15 -3.02 39.09
C LYS A 66 21.84 -2.90 37.72
N LEU A 67 21.16 -2.40 36.70
CA LEU A 67 21.65 -2.18 35.35
C LEU A 67 21.18 -0.81 34.89
N GLU A 68 22.11 0.03 34.44
CA GLU A 68 21.79 1.33 33.88
C GLU A 68 22.22 1.36 32.41
N THR A 69 21.36 1.93 31.57
CA THR A 69 21.61 2.11 30.14
C THR A 69 21.57 3.59 29.80
N ASP A 70 22.63 4.07 29.18
CA ASP A 70 22.75 5.43 28.69
C ASP A 70 22.72 5.44 27.15
N GLN A 71 22.13 6.47 26.58
CA GLN A 71 21.87 6.59 25.16
C GLN A 71 22.30 7.96 24.65
N GLU A 72 23.00 7.98 23.54
CA GLU A 72 23.44 9.22 22.89
C GLU A 72 23.15 9.15 21.39
N PRO A 73 22.72 10.26 20.77
CA PRO A 73 22.60 10.35 19.32
C PRO A 73 23.91 9.99 18.61
N CYS A 74 23.80 9.37 17.44
CA CYS A 74 24.91 9.14 16.53
C CYS A 74 24.49 9.38 15.09
N GLU A 75 25.44 9.80 14.27
CA GLU A 75 25.28 9.90 12.82
C GLU A 75 26.11 8.80 12.17
N ALA A 76 25.44 7.91 11.45
CA ALA A 76 26.11 6.91 10.62
C ALA A 76 26.54 7.55 9.30
N SER A 77 27.78 7.30 8.88
CA SER A 77 28.44 8.00 7.77
C SER A 77 27.79 7.84 6.39
N ASN A 78 26.85 6.90 6.23
CA ASN A 78 26.21 6.63 4.94
C ASN A 78 24.91 7.43 4.80
N LYS A 79 24.62 7.87 3.56
CA LYS A 79 23.29 8.38 3.21
C LYS A 79 22.28 7.24 3.22
N CYS A 80 21.11 7.49 3.82
CA CYS A 80 20.06 6.48 3.84
C CYS A 80 19.41 6.30 2.47
N PRO A 81 19.07 5.05 2.09
CA PRO A 81 18.27 4.81 0.92
C PRO A 81 16.90 5.48 1.05
N VAL A 82 16.48 6.16 -0.01
CA VAL A 82 15.14 6.71 -0.13
C VAL A 82 14.28 5.66 -0.78
N HIS A 83 13.29 5.14 -0.06
CA HIS A 83 12.32 4.21 -0.64
C HIS A 83 11.35 4.94 -1.55
N GLY A 84 11.00 4.29 -2.66
CA GLY A 84 10.05 4.84 -3.61
C GLY A 84 8.67 4.98 -3.00
N SER A 85 7.99 6.08 -3.31
CA SER A 85 6.58 6.28 -2.99
C SER A 85 5.82 6.72 -4.23
N TRP A 86 4.56 6.32 -4.26
CA TRP A 86 3.65 6.64 -5.33
C TRP A 86 3.39 8.14 -5.40
N SER A 87 3.38 8.68 -6.61
CA SER A 87 2.72 9.95 -6.91
C SER A 87 1.22 9.82 -6.65
N THR A 88 0.53 10.95 -6.60
CA THR A 88 -0.93 10.93 -6.74
C THR A 88 -1.32 10.22 -8.02
N TRP A 89 -2.43 9.49 -7.98
CA TRP A 89 -3.05 8.98 -9.19
C TRP A 89 -3.39 10.12 -10.14
N THR A 90 -3.27 9.87 -11.45
CA THR A 90 -3.91 10.71 -12.46
C THR A 90 -5.41 10.67 -12.27
N ALA A 91 -6.10 11.66 -12.84
CA ALA A 91 -7.54 11.54 -13.04
C ALA A 91 -7.84 10.27 -13.86
N TRP A 92 -9.01 9.68 -13.62
CA TRP A 92 -9.52 8.61 -14.47
C TRP A 92 -9.67 9.13 -15.90
N SER A 93 -9.31 8.30 -16.87
CA SER A 93 -9.66 8.53 -18.27
C SER A 93 -11.17 8.55 -18.45
N GLN A 94 -11.63 9.02 -19.60
CA GLN A 94 -13.00 8.73 -20.03
C GLN A 94 -13.14 7.22 -20.29
N CYS A 95 -14.37 6.73 -20.22
CA CYS A 95 -14.68 5.36 -20.59
C CYS A 95 -14.34 5.12 -22.06
N SER A 96 -13.84 3.93 -22.38
CA SER A 96 -13.46 3.53 -23.75
C SER A 96 -14.62 3.51 -24.74
N GLY A 97 -15.86 3.66 -24.26
CA GLY A 97 -17.09 3.69 -25.02
C GLY A 97 -18.18 4.46 -24.26
N SER A 98 -19.29 4.73 -24.94
CA SER A 98 -20.40 5.54 -24.41
C SER A 98 -21.59 4.70 -23.91
N CYS A 99 -21.59 3.39 -24.17
CA CYS A 99 -22.66 2.48 -23.79
C CYS A 99 -22.11 1.06 -23.60
N ILE A 100 -22.85 0.22 -22.88
CA ILE A 100 -22.54 -1.18 -22.60
C ILE A 100 -23.17 -2.06 -23.69
N SER A 101 -22.40 -2.92 -24.33
CA SER A 101 -22.94 -3.95 -25.24
C SER A 101 -22.84 -5.33 -24.59
N ASP A 102 -23.60 -6.30 -25.12
CA ASP A 102 -23.59 -7.68 -24.62
C ASP A 102 -22.20 -8.33 -24.66
N THR A 103 -21.29 -7.82 -25.51
CA THR A 103 -19.95 -8.35 -25.71
C THR A 103 -18.83 -7.46 -25.16
N ASN A 104 -19.12 -6.22 -24.79
CA ASN A 104 -18.12 -5.26 -24.36
C ASN A 104 -18.65 -4.30 -23.30
N VAL A 105 -18.04 -4.36 -22.11
CA VAL A 105 -18.20 -3.34 -21.07
C VAL A 105 -17.06 -2.34 -21.25
N PRO A 106 -17.35 -1.05 -21.53
CA PRO A 106 -16.31 -0.03 -21.58
C PRO A 106 -15.55 0.06 -20.26
N SER A 107 -14.30 0.46 -20.31
CA SER A 107 -13.48 0.68 -19.10
C SER A 107 -12.78 2.02 -19.14
N ARG A 108 -12.43 2.53 -17.96
CA ARG A 108 -11.58 3.69 -17.74
C ARG A 108 -10.33 3.30 -17.00
N GLU A 109 -9.29 4.10 -17.16
CA GLU A 109 -7.95 3.78 -16.68
C GLU A 109 -7.35 4.98 -15.96
N ARG A 110 -6.51 4.73 -14.96
CA ARG A 110 -5.68 5.74 -14.32
C ARG A 110 -4.29 5.19 -14.02
N GLN A 111 -3.34 6.09 -13.84
CA GLN A 111 -1.94 5.75 -13.65
C GLN A 111 -1.31 6.54 -12.51
N ARG A 112 -0.24 6.01 -11.94
CA ARG A 112 0.60 6.68 -10.96
C ARG A 112 2.06 6.30 -11.22
N ALA A 113 2.98 7.17 -10.84
CA ALA A 113 4.41 6.94 -11.00
C ALA A 113 5.08 6.73 -9.64
N CYS A 114 6.11 5.89 -9.59
CA CYS A 114 6.94 5.73 -8.39
C CYS A 114 7.96 6.87 -8.30
N SER A 115 7.48 8.08 -8.00
CA SER A 115 8.26 9.31 -8.16
C SER A 115 8.07 10.35 -7.05
N SER A 116 7.33 10.05 -5.98
CA SER A 116 7.04 11.01 -4.91
C SER A 116 7.34 10.46 -3.51
N PRO A 117 8.61 10.14 -3.18
CA PRO A 117 9.82 10.30 -4.00
C PRO A 117 10.15 9.08 -4.88
N ALA A 118 11.08 9.25 -5.83
CA ALA A 118 11.68 8.13 -6.56
C ALA A 118 12.65 7.34 -5.67
N PRO A 119 12.75 6.01 -5.83
CA PRO A 119 13.70 5.21 -5.08
C PRO A 119 15.14 5.60 -5.39
N SER A 120 15.99 5.69 -4.37
CA SER A 120 17.41 6.00 -4.56
C SER A 120 18.13 4.86 -5.28
N THR A 121 18.93 5.21 -6.28
CA THR A 121 19.77 4.24 -7.02
C THR A 121 21.25 4.37 -6.70
N ASP A 122 21.63 5.44 -5.99
CA ASP A 122 22.99 5.83 -5.64
C ASP A 122 23.43 5.37 -4.25
N THR A 123 22.51 4.83 -3.45
CA THR A 123 22.78 4.25 -2.13
C THR A 123 22.96 2.73 -2.20
N VAL A 124 23.70 2.16 -1.26
CA VAL A 124 23.86 0.71 -1.10
C VAL A 124 23.35 0.30 0.29
N PRO A 125 22.25 -0.49 0.39
CA PRO A 125 21.39 -0.95 -0.71
C PRO A 125 20.61 0.21 -1.39
N PRO A 126 20.09 0.01 -2.61
CA PRO A 126 19.20 0.97 -3.23
C PRO A 126 17.85 1.03 -2.50
N GLY A 127 17.11 2.09 -2.73
CA GLY A 127 15.75 2.24 -2.25
C GLY A 127 14.81 1.17 -2.83
N ASN A 128 13.98 0.59 -1.97
CA ASN A 128 12.87 -0.26 -2.39
C ASN A 128 11.96 0.43 -3.40
N GLN A 129 11.51 -0.33 -4.40
CA GLN A 129 10.51 0.12 -5.37
C GLN A 129 9.12 0.23 -4.73
N CYS A 130 8.22 0.97 -5.37
CA CYS A 130 6.87 1.17 -4.88
C CYS A 130 6.06 -0.14 -4.92
N PRO A 131 5.35 -0.50 -3.83
CA PRO A 131 4.55 -1.72 -3.80
C PRO A 131 3.21 -1.55 -4.55
N GLY A 132 2.79 -2.58 -5.26
CA GLY A 132 1.52 -2.63 -6.01
C GLY A 132 1.61 -2.10 -7.44
N ASP A 133 0.46 -1.95 -8.09
CA ASP A 133 0.41 -1.62 -9.52
C ASP A 133 0.48 -0.11 -9.80
N ALA A 134 1.17 0.24 -10.89
CA ALA A 134 1.24 1.62 -11.39
C ALA A 134 0.02 2.02 -12.23
N PHE A 135 -0.81 1.04 -12.59
CA PHE A 135 -1.93 1.19 -13.51
C PHE A 135 -3.17 0.54 -12.90
N GLU A 136 -4.31 1.19 -13.05
CA GLU A 136 -5.59 0.67 -12.59
C GLU A 136 -6.63 0.83 -13.69
N ARG A 137 -7.40 -0.23 -13.92
CA ARG A 137 -8.54 -0.26 -14.84
C ARG A 137 -9.81 -0.49 -14.04
N GLN A 138 -10.86 0.24 -14.39
CA GLN A 138 -12.18 0.09 -13.82
C GLN A 138 -13.23 0.04 -14.94
N ASP A 139 -14.15 -0.90 -14.85
CA ASP A 139 -15.28 -1.00 -15.79
C ASP A 139 -16.29 0.12 -15.54
N CYS A 140 -16.79 0.69 -16.63
CA CYS A 140 -17.81 1.74 -16.61
C CYS A 140 -19.21 1.16 -16.61
N SER A 141 -19.55 0.40 -15.57
CA SER A 141 -20.85 -0.25 -15.42
C SER A 141 -22.01 0.74 -15.21
N GLU A 142 -21.72 2.02 -15.01
CA GLU A 142 -22.71 3.10 -14.92
C GLU A 142 -23.30 3.53 -16.28
N LEU A 143 -22.69 3.12 -17.40
CA LEU A 143 -23.15 3.51 -18.73
C LEU A 143 -24.46 2.78 -19.13
N PRO A 144 -25.32 3.41 -19.94
CA PRO A 144 -26.52 2.75 -20.43
C PRO A 144 -26.19 1.64 -21.43
N ASN A 145 -27.10 0.69 -21.63
CA ASN A 145 -26.96 -0.31 -22.70
C ASN A 145 -27.01 0.36 -24.07
N CYS A 146 -26.21 -0.15 -25.01
CA CYS A 146 -26.17 0.37 -26.36
C CYS A 146 -27.52 0.17 -27.07
N PRO A 147 -27.90 1.11 -27.96
CA PRO A 147 -29.00 0.87 -28.88
C PRO A 147 -28.72 -0.38 -29.69
N VAL A 148 -29.72 -1.23 -29.77
CA VAL A 148 -29.71 -2.46 -30.55
C VAL A 148 -30.63 -2.25 -31.74
N ASP A 149 -30.19 -2.62 -32.94
CA ASP A 149 -31.00 -2.48 -34.15
C ASP A 149 -32.21 -3.42 -34.08
N GLY A 150 -33.40 -2.84 -34.21
CA GLY A 150 -34.64 -3.60 -34.26
C GLY A 150 -34.78 -4.37 -35.56
N ASN A 151 -35.47 -5.51 -35.50
CA ASN A 151 -35.75 -6.29 -36.70
C ASN A 151 -37.07 -5.81 -37.32
N TRP A 152 -37.14 -5.67 -38.65
CA TRP A 152 -38.40 -5.30 -39.29
C TRP A 152 -39.43 -6.42 -39.12
N GLY A 153 -40.62 -6.04 -38.65
CA GLY A 153 -41.76 -6.92 -38.60
C GLY A 153 -42.31 -7.19 -40.00
N TYR A 154 -43.44 -7.90 -40.02
CA TYR A 154 -44.13 -8.22 -41.26
C TYR A 154 -44.60 -6.93 -41.97
N TRP A 155 -44.44 -6.89 -43.29
CA TRP A 155 -44.97 -5.81 -44.14
C TRP A 155 -46.48 -5.95 -44.26
N PHE A 156 -47.23 -4.86 -44.00
CA PHE A 156 -48.66 -4.85 -44.25
C PHE A 156 -48.94 -4.95 -45.77
N PRO A 157 -50.12 -5.49 -46.16
CA PRO A 157 -50.56 -5.47 -47.55
C PRO A 157 -50.54 -4.03 -48.11
N PRO A 158 -50.22 -3.85 -49.40
CA PRO A 158 -50.20 -2.52 -50.02
C PRO A 158 -51.58 -1.86 -49.94
N GLY A 159 -51.58 -0.56 -49.60
CA GLY A 159 -52.79 0.27 -49.61
C GLY A 159 -53.36 0.45 -51.03
N PRO A 160 -54.60 0.95 -51.16
CA PRO A 160 -55.19 1.24 -52.46
C PRO A 160 -54.34 2.24 -53.25
N CYS A 161 -54.35 2.12 -54.58
CA CYS A 161 -53.60 3.01 -55.47
C CYS A 161 -54.15 4.45 -55.35
N SER A 162 -53.28 5.46 -55.41
CA SER A 162 -53.69 6.86 -55.26
C SER A 162 -54.62 7.37 -56.37
N VAL A 163 -54.70 6.65 -57.50
CA VAL A 163 -55.56 6.97 -58.65
C VAL A 163 -56.26 5.71 -59.17
N THR A 164 -57.39 5.90 -59.85
CA THR A 164 -58.14 4.82 -60.50
C THR A 164 -57.76 4.60 -61.97
N CYS A 165 -56.98 5.52 -62.56
CA CYS A 165 -56.40 5.39 -63.90
C CYS A 165 -55.16 6.30 -64.05
N GLY A 166 -54.17 5.89 -64.84
CA GLY A 166 -52.89 6.60 -65.00
C GLY A 166 -51.82 6.10 -64.03
N GLU A 167 -50.71 6.85 -63.89
CA GLU A 167 -49.65 6.53 -62.91
C GLU A 167 -50.07 6.99 -61.51
N GLY A 168 -49.89 6.10 -60.52
CA GLY A 168 -50.29 6.32 -59.13
C GLY A 168 -49.35 5.66 -58.14
N LEU A 169 -49.42 6.11 -56.89
CA LEU A 169 -48.57 5.65 -55.80
C LEU A 169 -49.30 4.61 -54.94
N HIS A 170 -48.56 3.62 -54.46
CA HIS A 170 -48.98 2.70 -53.42
C HIS A 170 -48.25 2.98 -52.11
N THR A 171 -48.99 2.88 -51.01
CA THR A 171 -48.44 3.04 -49.67
C THR A 171 -48.23 1.68 -49.02
N GLN A 172 -47.02 1.40 -48.54
CA GLN A 172 -46.68 0.19 -47.80
C GLN A 172 -46.10 0.56 -46.43
N SER A 173 -46.51 -0.18 -45.39
CA SER A 173 -46.06 0.07 -44.01
C SER A 173 -45.49 -1.19 -43.40
N SER A 174 -44.50 -1.06 -42.52
CA SER A 174 -44.04 -2.14 -41.64
C SER A 174 -43.87 -1.61 -40.22
N VAL A 175 -43.98 -2.53 -39.25
CA VAL A 175 -43.74 -2.23 -37.84
C VAL A 175 -42.39 -2.81 -37.47
N CYS A 176 -41.49 -1.98 -36.93
CA CYS A 176 -40.24 -2.50 -36.39
C CYS A 176 -40.52 -3.31 -35.10
N LYS A 177 -40.05 -4.55 -35.05
CA LYS A 177 -40.12 -5.43 -33.89
C LYS A 177 -38.91 -5.18 -32.98
N SER A 178 -39.16 -5.29 -31.67
CA SER A 178 -38.21 -4.94 -30.62
C SER A 178 -36.82 -5.55 -30.86
N PRO A 179 -35.74 -4.79 -30.64
CA PRO A 179 -35.66 -3.46 -30.03
C PRO A 179 -35.97 -2.30 -31.00
N CYS A 180 -37.13 -1.67 -30.87
CA CYS A 180 -37.53 -0.52 -31.69
C CYS A 180 -38.53 0.36 -30.92
N PRO A 181 -38.12 1.54 -30.45
CA PRO A 181 -38.98 2.45 -29.71
C PRO A 181 -39.86 3.24 -30.69
N GLY A 182 -40.94 2.62 -31.16
CA GLY A 182 -42.13 3.31 -31.70
C GLY A 182 -41.94 4.27 -32.88
N LYS A 183 -42.33 3.82 -34.08
CA LYS A 183 -43.40 4.37 -34.95
C LYS A 183 -43.42 3.52 -36.24
N PRO A 184 -44.59 3.17 -36.79
CA PRO A 184 -44.65 2.52 -38.09
C PRO A 184 -44.00 3.44 -39.13
N GLN A 185 -43.02 2.93 -39.87
CA GLN A 185 -42.45 3.67 -40.99
C GLN A 185 -43.22 3.29 -42.25
N THR A 186 -43.66 4.32 -42.98
CA THR A 186 -44.48 4.19 -44.17
C THR A 186 -43.68 4.64 -45.37
N HIS A 187 -43.54 3.75 -46.34
CA HIS A 187 -42.87 4.02 -47.60
C HIS A 187 -43.92 4.16 -48.71
N THR A 188 -43.75 5.13 -49.59
CA THR A 188 -44.66 5.38 -50.71
C THR A 188 -43.85 5.17 -51.99
N TYR A 189 -44.35 4.30 -52.86
CA TYR A 189 -43.71 3.90 -54.11
C TYR A 189 -44.65 4.09 -55.29
#